data_AF-A0A7S8IEM8-F1
#
_entry.id   AF-A0A7S8IEM8-F1
#
_cell.length_a   1.000
_cell.length_b   1.000
_cell.length_c   1.000
_cell.angle_alpha   90.00
_cell.angle_beta   90.00
_cell.angle_gamma   90.00
#
_symmetry.space_group_name_H-M   'P 1'
#
loop_
_entity.id
_entity.type
_entity.pdbx_description
1 polymer ?
#
loop_
_entity_poly.entity_id
_entity_poly.type
_entity_poly.pdbx_seq_one_letter_code
_entity_poly.pdbx_strand_id
1 'polypeptide(L)'
;MLYVEANGQYTYKDMHIAQKQINTFIEQAGSPKTIIIADLRTSRLPFEKINLSMWQSFYKKRDSAVKGYVLIGKSMYLSIYGNRVMRFFGLKVFYARHLEQAIQLAHQIAEKASDKTGKQTKTTV
;
A
#
# COMPACT_ATOMS: atom_id res chain seq x y z
N MET A 1 -3.06 -1.16 -10.81
CA MET A 1 -2.12 -1.72 -9.82
C MET A 1 -0.76 -1.12 -10.10
N LEU A 2 -0.03 -0.71 -9.08
CA LEU A 2 1.26 -0.04 -9.19
C LEU A 2 2.33 -0.88 -8.50
N TYR A 3 3.43 -1.16 -9.18
CA TYR A 3 4.61 -1.78 -8.59
C TYR A 3 5.64 -0.69 -8.27
N VAL A 4 6.16 -0.71 -7.05
CA VAL A 4 7.19 0.22 -6.55
C VAL A 4 8.33 -0.61 -5.99
N GLU A 5 9.54 -0.36 -6.46
CA GLU A 5 10.75 -0.99 -5.95
C GLU A 5 11.61 0.04 -5.23
N ALA A 6 12.04 -0.30 -4.01
CA ALA A 6 12.96 0.52 -3.24
C ALA A 6 14.29 -0.23 -3.09
N ASN A 7 15.38 0.44 -3.47
CA ASN A 7 16.73 -0.12 -3.47
C ASN A 7 17.68 0.82 -2.72
N GLY A 8 18.47 0.28 -1.78
CA GLY A 8 19.47 1.04 -1.05
C GLY A 8 18.97 1.65 0.27
N GLN A 9 19.65 2.69 0.74
CA GLN A 9 19.34 3.33 2.03
C GLN A 9 18.53 4.61 1.82
N TYR A 10 17.46 4.75 2.60
CA TYR A 10 16.57 5.91 2.51
C TYR A 10 16.56 6.69 3.81
N THR A 11 16.39 8.00 3.68
CA THR A 11 16.05 8.89 4.78
C THR A 11 14.54 9.10 4.85
N TYR A 12 14.08 9.72 5.94
CA TYR A 12 12.70 10.16 6.06
C TYR A 12 12.29 11.11 4.91
N LYS A 13 13.20 12.00 4.48
CA LYS A 13 12.92 12.95 3.39
C LYS A 13 12.70 12.20 2.07
N ASP A 14 13.47 11.16 1.82
CA ASP A 14 13.34 10.36 0.59
C ASP A 14 12.00 9.64 0.55
N MET A 15 11.55 9.09 1.68
CA MET A 15 10.22 8.47 1.79
C MET A 15 9.09 9.47 1.54
N HIS A 16 9.22 10.70 2.05
CA HIS A 16 8.23 11.77 1.81
C HIS A 16 8.13 12.12 0.33
N ILE A 17 9.28 12.25 -0.34
CA ILE A 17 9.36 12.54 -1.78
C ILE A 17 8.75 11.39 -2.58
N ALA A 18 9.12 10.16 -2.26
CA ALA A 18 8.60 8.96 -2.93
C ALA A 18 7.08 8.85 -2.80
N GLN A 19 6.53 9.10 -1.61
CA GLN A 19 5.07 9.06 -1.40
C GLN A 19 4.35 10.13 -2.24
N LYS A 20 4.89 11.35 -2.33
CA LYS A 20 4.33 12.40 -3.21
C LYS A 20 4.36 11.98 -4.67
N GLN A 21 5.47 11.41 -5.14
CA GLN A 21 5.60 10.93 -6.51
C GLN A 21 4.60 9.81 -6.83
N ILE A 22 4.43 8.86 -5.91
CA ILE A 22 3.42 7.80 -6.03
C ILE A 22 2.02 8.40 -6.16
N ASN A 23 1.67 9.38 -5.32
CA ASN A 23 0.35 10.01 -5.36
C ASN A 23 0.13 10.74 -6.69
N THR A 24 1.09 11.56 -7.12
CA THR A 24 1.03 12.25 -8.42
C THR A 24 0.88 11.26 -9.57
N PHE A 25 1.61 10.14 -9.55
CA PHE A 25 1.48 9.11 -10.58
C PHE A 25 0.07 8.49 -10.61
N ILE A 26 -0.49 8.15 -9.44
CA ILE A 26 -1.83 7.55 -9.35
C ILE A 26 -2.92 8.54 -9.83
N GLU A 27 -2.79 9.82 -9.48
CA GLU A 27 -3.68 10.88 -9.93
C GLU A 27 -3.62 11.06 -11.45
N GLN A 28 -2.41 11.16 -12.02
CA GLN A 28 -2.20 11.30 -13.46
C GLN A 28 -2.69 10.09 -14.25
N ALA A 29 -2.53 8.89 -13.70
CA ALA A 29 -3.03 7.66 -14.30
C ALA A 29 -4.56 7.52 -14.23
N GLY A 30 -5.27 8.47 -13.60
CA GLY A 30 -6.73 8.41 -13.45
C GLY A 30 -7.20 7.12 -12.78
N SER A 31 -6.38 6.53 -11.91
CA SER A 31 -6.56 5.17 -11.39
C SER A 31 -6.94 5.20 -9.90
N PRO A 32 -8.16 5.65 -9.54
CA PRO A 32 -8.61 5.63 -8.16
C PRO A 32 -8.69 4.19 -7.67
N LYS A 33 -8.44 3.98 -6.37
CA LYS A 33 -8.42 2.67 -5.72
C LYS A 33 -7.33 1.72 -6.25
N THR A 34 -6.17 2.27 -6.62
CA THR A 34 -4.95 1.54 -6.96
C THR A 34 -4.48 0.67 -5.80
N ILE A 35 -4.03 -0.54 -6.12
CA ILE A 35 -3.31 -1.41 -5.19
C ILE A 35 -1.82 -1.25 -5.47
N ILE A 36 -1.03 -1.02 -4.42
CA ILE A 36 0.42 -0.83 -4.52
C ILE A 36 1.12 -2.12 -4.09
N ILE A 37 1.97 -2.66 -4.95
CA ILE A 37 2.94 -3.69 -4.58
C ILE A 37 4.26 -2.96 -4.32
N ALA A 38 4.77 -3.01 -3.08
CA ALA A 38 6.03 -2.41 -2.71
C ALA A 38 7.09 -3.48 -2.44
N ASP A 39 8.12 -3.54 -3.28
CA ASP A 39 9.29 -4.39 -3.07
C ASP A 39 10.36 -3.64 -2.30
N LEU A 40 10.62 -4.12 -1.08
CA LEU A 40 11.46 -3.49 -0.08
C LEU A 40 12.60 -4.42 0.35
N ARG A 41 12.79 -5.57 -0.33
CA ARG A 41 13.74 -6.63 0.07
C ARG A 41 15.18 -6.14 0.22
N THR A 42 15.57 -5.20 -0.62
CA THR A 42 16.92 -4.63 -0.77
C THR A 42 17.03 -3.22 -0.19
N SER A 43 15.93 -2.71 0.39
CA SER A 43 15.88 -1.38 0.99
C SER A 43 16.23 -1.40 2.48
N ARG A 44 16.86 -0.32 2.95
CA ARG A 44 16.93 0.05 4.36
C ARG A 44 16.12 1.32 4.55
N LEU A 45 14.95 1.16 5.16
CA LEU A 45 14.02 2.24 5.46
C LEU A 45 14.16 2.63 6.93
N PRO A 46 14.15 3.92 7.29
CA PRO A 46 14.41 4.42 8.63
C PRO A 46 13.17 4.33 9.51
N PHE A 47 12.42 3.22 9.45
CA PHE A 47 11.13 3.07 10.13
C PHE A 47 11.22 3.26 11.65
N GLU A 48 12.35 2.89 12.25
CA GLU A 48 12.65 3.09 13.66
C GLU A 48 12.70 4.57 14.06
N LYS A 49 12.89 5.47 13.08
CA LYS A 49 12.96 6.92 13.29
C LYS A 49 11.67 7.65 12.92
N ILE A 50 10.63 6.94 12.47
CA ILE A 50 9.37 7.54 12.02
C ILE A 50 8.29 7.33 13.07
N ASN A 51 7.90 8.42 13.74
CA ASN A 51 6.78 8.42 14.68
C ASN A 51 5.42 8.53 13.95
N LEU A 52 4.32 8.36 14.68
CA LEU A 52 2.97 8.40 14.11
C LEU A 52 2.64 9.75 13.42
N SER A 53 3.11 10.87 13.96
CA SER A 53 2.88 12.20 13.37
C SER A 53 3.59 12.35 12.02
N MET A 54 4.82 11.84 11.91
CA MET A 54 5.56 11.78 10.66
C MET A 54 4.84 10.90 9.63
N TRP A 55 4.33 9.74 10.04
CA TRP A 55 3.47 8.91 9.20
C TRP A 55 2.19 9.62 8.76
N GLN A 56 1.53 10.36 9.65
CA GLN A 56 0.36 11.18 9.30
C GLN A 56 0.69 12.26 8.28
N SER A 57 1.92 12.78 8.27
CA SER A 57 2.34 13.76 7.28
C SER A 57 2.44 13.18 5.86
N PHE A 58 2.72 11.87 5.74
CA PHE A 58 2.71 11.14 4.47
C PHE A 58 1.29 10.89 3.96
N TYR A 59 0.36 10.61 4.87
CA TYR A 59 -1.04 10.24 4.57
C TYR A 59 -2.04 11.34 4.92
N LYS A 60 -1.61 12.61 4.91
CA LYS A 60 -2.42 13.77 5.29
C LYS A 60 -3.65 13.85 4.37
N LYS A 61 -4.81 13.48 4.94
CA LYS A 61 -6.15 13.35 4.33
C LYS A 61 -6.27 12.20 3.31
N ARG A 62 -6.95 11.14 3.75
CA ARG A 62 -7.63 10.08 2.95
C ARG A 62 -7.34 10.15 1.45
N ASP A 63 -6.21 9.57 1.02
CA ASP A 63 -6.03 9.19 -0.37
C ASP A 63 -7.05 8.10 -0.70
N SER A 64 -8.22 8.51 -1.19
CA SER A 64 -9.24 7.63 -1.77
C SER A 64 -8.70 6.83 -2.96
N ALA A 65 -7.54 7.24 -3.47
CA ALA A 65 -6.87 6.68 -4.62
C ALA A 65 -6.12 5.38 -4.33
N VAL A 66 -5.82 5.03 -3.08
CA VAL A 66 -5.15 3.76 -2.73
C VAL A 66 -6.09 2.83 -1.99
N LYS A 67 -6.25 1.61 -2.52
CA LYS A 67 -7.14 0.57 -1.97
C LYS A 67 -6.44 -0.36 -0.99
N GLY A 68 -5.13 -0.52 -1.13
CA GLY A 68 -4.33 -1.37 -0.27
C GLY A 68 -2.90 -1.55 -0.77
N TYR A 69 -2.10 -2.19 0.05
CA TYR A 69 -0.69 -2.45 -0.17
C TYR A 69 -0.38 -3.94 -0.06
N VAL A 70 0.55 -4.41 -0.88
CA VAL A 70 1.21 -5.71 -0.74
C VAL A 70 2.70 -5.46 -0.63
N LEU A 71 3.32 -5.88 0.47
CA LEU A 71 4.70 -5.55 0.80
C LEU A 71 5.56 -6.81 0.63
N ILE A 72 6.65 -6.70 -0.12
CA ILE A 72 7.64 -7.77 -0.33
C ILE A 72 8.89 -7.42 0.47
N GLY A 73 9.30 -8.25 1.42
CA GLY A 73 10.47 -7.96 2.27
C GLY A 73 10.51 -8.72 3.59
N LYS A 74 11.70 -8.78 4.20
CA LYS A 74 11.99 -9.59 5.42
C LYS A 74 11.84 -8.85 6.76
N SER A 75 11.34 -7.63 6.78
CA SER A 75 11.37 -6.85 8.01
C SER A 75 10.13 -7.12 8.89
N MET A 76 10.35 -7.79 10.04
CA MET A 76 9.40 -7.86 11.16
C MET A 76 8.92 -6.47 11.62
N TYR A 77 9.73 -5.43 11.40
CA TYR A 77 9.33 -4.05 11.67
C TYR A 77 8.29 -3.53 10.67
N LEU A 78 8.37 -3.96 9.41
CA LEU A 78 7.40 -3.70 8.36
C LEU A 78 6.04 -4.36 8.68
N SER A 79 6.06 -5.53 9.30
CA SER A 79 4.85 -6.23 9.73
C SER A 79 4.19 -5.66 10.98
N ILE A 80 4.96 -5.07 11.90
CA ILE A 80 4.44 -4.48 13.14
C ILE A 80 4.02 -3.01 12.94
N TYR A 81 4.94 -2.16 12.45
CA TYR A 81 4.68 -0.73 12.29
C TYR A 81 3.86 -0.44 11.03
N GLY A 82 4.16 -1.13 9.92
CA GLY A 82 3.37 -1.02 8.69
C GLY A 82 1.91 -1.38 8.92
N ASN A 83 1.61 -2.50 9.59
CA ASN A 83 0.21 -2.84 9.92
C ASN A 83 -0.43 -1.81 10.85
N ARG A 84 0.23 -1.40 11.93
CA ARG A 84 -0.40 -0.53 12.94
C ARG A 84 -0.72 0.85 12.36
N VAL A 85 0.22 1.42 11.61
CA VAL A 85 0.07 2.73 10.97
C VAL A 85 -0.92 2.65 9.81
N MET A 86 -0.80 1.67 8.92
CA MET A 86 -1.68 1.59 7.75
C MET A 86 -3.13 1.25 8.14
N ARG A 87 -3.34 0.43 9.19
CA ARG A 87 -4.67 0.21 9.77
C ARG A 87 -5.26 1.48 10.38
N PHE A 88 -4.45 2.33 11.00
CA PHE A 88 -4.91 3.64 11.50
C PHE A 88 -5.49 4.50 10.35
N PHE A 89 -4.94 4.38 9.15
CA PHE A 89 -5.46 5.05 7.94
C PHE A 89 -6.53 4.25 7.19
N GLY A 90 -6.98 3.10 7.71
CA GLY A 90 -7.99 2.24 7.07
C GLY A 90 -7.50 1.50 5.83
N LEU A 91 -6.19 1.44 5.60
CA LEU A 91 -5.57 0.78 4.46
C LEU A 91 -5.36 -0.70 4.75
N LYS A 92 -5.66 -1.57 3.78
CA LYS A 92 -5.36 -3.00 3.86
C LYS A 92 -3.92 -3.25 3.49
N VAL A 93 -3.19 -4.02 4.30
CA VAL A 93 -1.80 -4.39 4.05
C VAL A 93 -1.65 -5.90 4.09
N PHE A 94 -0.96 -6.43 3.09
CA PHE A 94 -0.61 -7.84 2.97
C PHE A 94 0.90 -7.98 2.79
N TYR A 95 1.42 -9.15 3.12
CA TYR A 95 2.85 -9.45 3.04
C TYR A 95 3.07 -10.64 2.12
N ALA A 96 4.03 -10.51 1.23
CA ALA A 96 4.44 -11.56 0.30
C ALA A 96 5.94 -11.83 0.45
N ARG A 97 6.33 -13.09 0.23
CA ARG A 97 7.75 -13.47 0.21
C ARG A 97 8.42 -13.17 -1.12
N HIS A 98 7.66 -13.24 -2.22
CA HIS A 98 8.13 -13.03 -3.59
C HIS A 98 7.04 -12.35 -4.42
N LEU A 99 7.45 -11.81 -5.58
CA LEU A 99 6.62 -11.00 -6.46
C LEU A 99 5.36 -11.73 -6.94
N GLU A 100 5.47 -13.00 -7.33
CA GLU A 100 4.33 -13.78 -7.81
C GLU A 100 3.21 -13.87 -6.76
N GLN A 101 3.56 -14.18 -5.51
CA GLN A 101 2.61 -14.17 -4.40
C GLN A 101 2.04 -12.77 -4.16
N ALA A 102 2.86 -11.73 -4.32
CA ALA A 102 2.40 -10.36 -4.14
C ALA A 102 1.33 -9.96 -5.17
N ILE A 103 1.52 -10.39 -6.42
CA ILE A 103 0.57 -10.19 -7.51
C ILE A 103 -0.74 -10.94 -7.20
N GLN A 104 -0.67 -12.21 -6.80
CA GLN A 104 -1.86 -12.99 -6.43
C GLN A 104 -2.64 -12.32 -5.29
N LEU A 105 -1.95 -11.85 -4.24
CA LEU A 105 -2.59 -11.13 -3.14
C LEU A 105 -3.22 -9.82 -3.60
N ALA A 106 -2.57 -9.08 -4.50
CA ALA A 106 -3.13 -7.87 -5.07
C ALA A 106 -4.42 -8.16 -5.86
N HIS A 107 -4.48 -9.24 -6.63
CA HIS A 107 -5.71 -9.67 -7.31
C HIS A 107 -6.83 -10.00 -6.31
N GLN A 108 -6.53 -10.72 -5.23
CA GLN A 108 -7.52 -11.01 -4.17
C GLN A 108 -8.07 -9.73 -3.50
N ILE A 109 -7.23 -8.70 -3.33
CA ILE A 109 -7.67 -7.39 -2.83
C ILE A 109 -8.59 -6.70 -3.84
N ALA A 110 -8.26 -6.82 -5.14
CA ALA A 110 -9.05 -6.25 -6.22
C ALA A 110 -10.47 -6.83 -6.20
N GLU A 111 -10.59 -8.17 -6.19
CA GLU A 111 -11.85 -8.93 -6.22
C GLU A 111 -12.73 -8.69 -4.99
N LYS A 112 -12.17 -8.80 -3.77
CA LYS A 112 -12.92 -8.65 -2.50
C LYS A 112 -13.57 -7.28 -2.28
N ALA A 113 -13.25 -6.27 -3.08
CA ALA A 113 -13.95 -4.99 -3.02
C ALA A 113 -14.96 -4.78 -4.15
N SER A 114 -14.99 -5.65 -5.17
CA SER A 114 -16.07 -5.71 -6.15
C SER A 114 -17.34 -6.33 -5.54
N ASP A 115 -17.17 -7.35 -4.70
CA ASP A 115 -18.29 -8.08 -4.08
C ASP A 115 -19.12 -7.26 -3.09
N LYS A 116 -18.59 -6.15 -2.56
CA LYS A 116 -19.36 -5.26 -1.68
C LYS A 116 -20.28 -4.29 -2.43
N THR A 117 -20.17 -4.20 -3.75
CA THR A 117 -21.07 -3.42 -4.62
C THR A 117 -22.13 -4.28 -5.31
N GLY A 118 -21.99 -5.61 -5.28
CA GLY A 118 -22.98 -6.55 -5.79
C GLY A 118 -24.01 -6.93 -4.74
N LYS A 119 -24.98 -6.04 -4.47
CA LYS A 119 -26.28 -6.53 -3.97
C LYS A 119 -26.82 -7.47 -5.06
N GLN A 120 -26.87 -8.76 -4.75
CA GLN A 120 -27.57 -9.75 -5.55
C GLN A 120 -29.01 -9.27 -5.79
N THR A 121 -29.30 -8.76 -6.99
CA THR A 121 -30.65 -8.81 -7.54
C THR A 121 -30.93 -10.27 -7.88
N LYS A 122 -31.45 -11.01 -6.90
CA LYS A 122 -32.22 -12.22 -7.21
C LYS A 122 -33.49 -11.78 -7.93
N THR A 123 -33.47 -11.80 -9.25
CA THR A 123 -34.70 -11.85 -10.04
C THR A 123 -35.14 -13.31 -10.02
N THR A 124 -36.12 -13.63 -9.20
CA THR A 124 -36.90 -14.86 -9.36
C THR A 124 -37.79 -14.66 -10.57
N VAL A 125 -37.69 -15.56 -11.56
CA VAL A 125 -38.74 -15.76 -12.57
C VAL A 125 -39.52 -17.00 -12.15
#